data_AF-A0A498CAJ8-F1
#
_entry.id   AF-A0A498CAJ8-F1
#
_cell.length_a   1.000
_cell.length_b   1.000
_cell.length_c   1.000
_cell.angle_alpha   90.00
_cell.angle_beta   90.00
_cell.angle_gamma   90.00
#
_symmetry.space_group_name_H-M   'P 1'
#
loop_
_entity.id
_entity.type
_entity.pdbx_description
1 polymer ?
#
loop_
_entity_poly.entity_id
_entity_poly.type
_entity_poly.pdbx_seq_one_letter_code
_entity_poly.pdbx_strand_id
1 'polypeptide(L)'
;MAEWRALLASSPAEEAVQKWLEFHPSFIPGGSGDVGPGGHHGSEMGAVVREAPLHGLGKQRRPDFMWVTRSSGLITPILIEIEKPDRRWFKRSGRPTKEFSEALDQLADWKVWFSQPENQSGFRETYLGTDKFRDRPLAPQYVLIYGRQSEFERVTSPHKDPARLRQKRDFMRRAAENFRTFDSLRPDPKLRDSITVSQTSDGPTLWALAPTFESGPLLMETAERLLDFESGIVRSKFIAPDRSAYLATRWQHWRNAAAGDRAAQAMSLQSMDRE
;
A
#
# COMPACT_ATOMS: atom_id res chain seq x y z
N MET A 1 -9.42 5.44 15.26
CA MET A 1 -8.30 5.88 16.14
C MET A 1 -8.26 5.16 17.48
N ALA A 2 -9.38 5.03 18.21
CA ALA A 2 -9.40 4.32 19.51
C ALA A 2 -9.05 2.83 19.38
N GLU A 3 -9.66 2.13 18.43
CA GLU A 3 -9.39 0.70 18.16
C GLU A 3 -7.93 0.44 17.83
N TRP A 4 -7.32 1.27 16.98
CA TRP A 4 -5.89 1.16 16.65
C TRP A 4 -5.01 1.26 17.89
N ARG A 5 -5.28 2.22 18.78
CA ARG A 5 -4.52 2.36 20.04
C ARG A 5 -4.74 1.18 20.98
N ALA A 6 -5.97 0.66 21.05
CA ALA A 6 -6.29 -0.50 21.86
C ALA A 6 -5.56 -1.77 21.36
N LEU A 7 -5.56 -1.99 20.04
CA LEU A 7 -4.80 -3.08 19.41
C LEU A 7 -3.31 -2.96 19.73
N LEU A 8 -2.73 -1.77 19.62
CA LEU A 8 -1.32 -1.58 19.91
C LEU A 8 -0.97 -1.73 21.40
N ALA A 9 -1.91 -1.41 22.30
CA ALA A 9 -1.74 -1.59 23.74
C ALA A 9 -1.78 -3.07 24.15
N SER A 10 -2.41 -3.95 23.37
CA SER A 10 -2.47 -5.39 23.67
C SER A 10 -1.20 -6.16 23.30
N SER A 11 -0.12 -5.47 22.90
CA SER A 11 1.14 -6.08 22.44
C SER A 11 0.90 -7.13 21.34
N PRO A 12 0.31 -6.71 20.21
CA PRO A 12 -0.22 -7.63 19.21
C PRO A 12 0.92 -8.32 18.46
N ALA A 13 0.66 -9.54 17.99
CA ALA A 13 1.48 -10.16 16.97
C ALA A 13 1.41 -9.35 15.65
N GLU A 14 2.45 -9.48 14.82
CA GLU A 14 2.54 -8.83 13.51
C GLU A 14 1.32 -9.13 12.63
N GLU A 15 0.91 -10.40 12.57
CA GLU A 15 -0.26 -10.85 11.81
C GLU A 15 -1.55 -10.13 12.22
N ALA A 16 -1.73 -9.84 13.52
CA ALA A 16 -2.91 -9.12 14.00
C ALA A 16 -2.89 -7.65 13.54
N VAL A 17 -1.70 -7.05 13.47
CA VAL A 17 -1.52 -5.70 12.93
C VAL A 17 -1.74 -5.68 11.42
N GLN A 18 -1.17 -6.63 10.69
CA GLN A 18 -1.35 -6.78 9.25
C GLN A 18 -2.84 -6.88 8.90
N LYS A 19 -3.55 -7.84 9.53
CA LYS A 19 -4.99 -8.02 9.32
C LYS A 19 -5.77 -6.74 9.62
N TRP A 20 -5.41 -6.00 10.66
CA TRP A 20 -6.10 -4.75 10.96
C TRP A 20 -5.86 -3.71 9.86
N LEU A 21 -4.62 -3.51 9.41
CA LEU A 21 -4.27 -2.56 8.36
C LEU A 21 -4.89 -2.92 7.00
N GLU A 22 -5.03 -4.20 6.69
CA GLU A 22 -5.72 -4.68 5.48
C GLU A 22 -7.19 -4.23 5.40
N PHE A 23 -7.88 -4.00 6.53
CA PHE A 23 -9.23 -3.44 6.56
C PHE A 23 -9.26 -1.91 6.72
N HIS A 24 -8.11 -1.28 6.90
CA HIS A 24 -7.98 0.16 7.16
C HIS A 24 -6.88 0.78 6.29
N PRO A 25 -7.01 0.72 4.94
CA PRO A 25 -5.96 1.17 4.03
C PRO A 25 -5.56 2.63 4.22
N SER A 26 -6.47 3.48 4.74
CA SER A 26 -6.17 4.88 5.06
C SER A 26 -5.10 5.08 6.14
N PHE A 27 -4.80 4.06 6.95
CA PHE A 27 -3.70 4.11 7.92
C PHE A 27 -2.33 3.77 7.31
N ILE A 28 -2.30 3.25 6.09
CA ILE A 28 -1.08 2.82 5.42
C ILE A 28 -0.47 4.03 4.69
N PRO A 29 0.75 4.46 5.04
CA PRO A 29 1.36 5.66 4.47
C PRO A 29 1.69 5.48 2.99
N GLY A 30 1.77 6.60 2.25
CA GLY A 30 2.28 6.68 0.88
C GLY A 30 1.21 6.87 -0.19
N GLY A 31 -0.03 6.43 0.03
CA GLY A 31 -1.07 6.43 -1.02
C GLY A 31 -1.46 7.82 -1.54
N SER A 32 -1.21 8.89 -0.76
CA SER A 32 -1.66 10.26 -1.04
C SER A 32 -0.53 11.24 -1.40
N GLY A 33 0.70 10.73 -1.59
CA GLY A 33 1.89 11.53 -1.85
C GLY A 33 2.60 12.06 -0.61
N ASP A 34 2.35 11.49 0.57
CA ASP A 34 3.09 11.77 1.81
C ASP A 34 4.46 11.06 1.88
N VAL A 35 4.75 10.16 0.93
CA VAL A 35 6.01 9.44 0.80
C VAL A 35 6.54 9.54 -0.64
N GLY A 36 7.75 10.07 -0.79
CA GLY A 36 8.44 10.19 -2.07
C GLY A 36 7.99 11.38 -2.94
N PRO A 37 8.52 11.50 -4.17
CA PRO A 37 8.27 12.61 -5.08
C PRO A 37 6.96 12.51 -5.88
N GLY A 38 6.14 11.48 -5.66
CA GLY A 38 4.94 11.17 -6.44
C GLY A 38 3.63 11.34 -5.65
N GLY A 39 2.51 10.96 -6.25
CA GLY A 39 1.23 10.76 -5.53
C GLY A 39 0.21 11.89 -5.58
N HIS A 40 0.49 13.01 -6.24
CA HIS A 40 -0.53 14.05 -6.46
C HIS A 40 -1.73 13.59 -7.30
N HIS A 41 -1.60 12.50 -8.06
CA HIS A 41 -2.70 11.85 -8.78
C HIS A 41 -3.27 10.62 -8.03
N GLY A 42 -2.88 10.42 -6.76
CA GLY A 42 -3.27 9.25 -5.97
C GLY A 42 -2.57 7.97 -6.40
N SER A 43 -3.00 6.87 -5.78
CA SER A 43 -2.57 5.52 -6.11
C SER A 43 -3.37 4.92 -7.26
N GLU A 44 -2.76 3.94 -7.92
CA GLU A 44 -3.41 3.11 -8.93
C GLU A 44 -4.68 2.48 -8.35
N MET A 45 -5.82 2.65 -9.06
CA MET A 45 -7.16 2.22 -8.63
C MET A 45 -7.63 2.74 -7.26
N GLY A 46 -6.91 3.70 -6.64
CA GLY A 46 -7.11 4.03 -5.23
C GLY A 46 -6.80 2.86 -4.30
N ALA A 47 -5.96 1.90 -4.72
CA ALA A 47 -5.79 0.62 -4.07
C ALA A 47 -4.39 0.44 -3.46
N VAL A 48 -4.35 -0.17 -2.27
CA VAL A 48 -3.13 -0.74 -1.69
C VAL A 48 -3.11 -2.24 -1.97
N VAL A 49 -1.98 -2.74 -2.45
CA VAL A 49 -1.77 -4.17 -2.65
C VAL A 49 -1.27 -4.76 -1.34
N ARG A 50 -1.99 -5.71 -0.76
CA ARG A 50 -1.49 -6.51 0.37
C ARG A 50 -0.55 -7.59 -0.14
N GLU A 51 0.47 -7.91 0.65
CA GLU A 51 1.38 -9.02 0.38
C GLU A 51 1.87 -9.00 -1.08
N ALA A 52 2.38 -7.86 -1.55
CA ALA A 52 2.55 -7.60 -2.97
C ALA A 52 3.64 -8.50 -3.60
N PRO A 53 3.30 -9.44 -4.49
CA PRO A 53 4.29 -10.36 -5.05
C PRO A 53 5.23 -9.67 -6.05
N LEU A 54 6.52 -9.62 -5.73
CA LEU A 54 7.57 -9.16 -6.64
C LEU A 54 8.23 -10.36 -7.30
N HIS A 55 7.73 -10.71 -8.49
CA HIS A 55 8.25 -11.79 -9.32
C HIS A 55 9.48 -11.34 -10.11
N GLY A 56 10.61 -12.04 -9.95
CA GLY A 56 11.85 -11.74 -10.66
C GLY A 56 12.76 -12.96 -10.76
N LEU A 57 13.96 -12.81 -11.33
CA LEU A 57 14.93 -13.89 -11.60
C LEU A 57 15.60 -14.51 -10.35
N GLY A 58 14.97 -14.45 -9.17
CA GLY A 58 15.53 -14.96 -7.93
C GLY A 58 14.48 -15.24 -6.85
N LYS A 59 14.88 -15.11 -5.58
CA LYS A 59 13.97 -15.31 -4.44
C LYS A 59 12.77 -14.37 -4.57
N GLN A 60 11.57 -14.94 -4.49
CA GLN A 60 10.33 -14.17 -4.45
C GLN A 60 10.37 -13.23 -3.25
N ARG A 61 10.04 -11.96 -3.49
CA ARG A 61 9.95 -10.92 -2.47
C ARG A 61 8.50 -10.49 -2.35
N ARG A 62 8.09 -10.14 -1.14
CA ARG A 62 6.71 -9.83 -0.83
C ARG A 62 6.65 -8.78 0.29
N PRO A 63 6.60 -7.47 -0.05
CA PRO A 63 6.29 -6.44 0.93
C PRO A 63 4.90 -6.69 1.52
N ASP A 64 4.71 -6.36 2.80
CA ASP A 64 3.41 -6.50 3.47
C ASP A 64 2.35 -5.64 2.79
N PHE A 65 2.73 -4.44 2.36
CA PHE A 65 1.88 -3.57 1.56
C PHE A 65 2.67 -2.87 0.46
N MET A 66 1.95 -2.51 -0.61
CA MET A 66 2.50 -1.67 -1.66
C MET A 66 1.45 -0.73 -2.24
N TRP A 67 1.81 0.55 -2.33
CA TRP A 67 1.10 1.49 -3.19
C TRP A 67 1.85 1.64 -4.51
N VAL A 68 1.11 1.86 -5.59
CA VAL A 68 1.69 2.31 -6.86
C VAL A 68 1.12 3.68 -7.16
N THR A 69 1.89 4.73 -6.91
CA THR A 69 1.44 6.10 -7.15
C THR A 69 2.05 6.67 -8.42
N ARG A 70 1.44 7.73 -8.96
CA ARG A 70 1.88 8.35 -10.21
C ARG A 70 1.95 9.87 -10.08
N SER A 71 2.87 10.45 -10.84
CA SER A 71 2.89 11.86 -11.22
C SER A 71 3.00 11.94 -12.75
N SER A 72 2.96 13.15 -13.31
CA SER A 72 3.15 13.35 -14.76
C SER A 72 4.47 12.79 -15.30
N GLY A 73 5.52 12.71 -14.48
CA GLY A 73 6.86 12.28 -14.92
C GLY A 73 7.37 10.99 -14.30
N LEU A 74 6.70 10.42 -13.30
CA LEU A 74 7.23 9.29 -12.52
C LEU A 74 6.14 8.29 -12.14
N ILE A 75 6.54 7.02 -12.05
CA ILE A 75 5.82 5.99 -11.30
C ILE A 75 6.58 5.76 -10.00
N THR A 76 5.87 5.80 -8.88
CA THR A 76 6.46 5.67 -7.54
C THR A 76 5.83 4.47 -6.83
N PRO A 77 6.43 3.27 -6.96
CA PRO A 77 6.12 2.15 -6.09
C PRO A 77 6.53 2.50 -4.65
N ILE A 78 5.66 2.28 -3.68
CA ILE A 78 5.94 2.53 -2.27
C ILE A 78 5.78 1.19 -1.56
N LEU A 79 6.90 0.55 -1.26
CA LEU A 79 6.97 -0.76 -0.63
C LEU A 79 7.01 -0.55 0.87
N ILE A 80 6.20 -1.31 1.60
CA ILE A 80 5.99 -1.11 3.02
C ILE A 80 6.19 -2.44 3.72
N GLU A 81 7.17 -2.46 4.63
CA GLU A 81 7.36 -3.54 5.59
C GLU A 81 6.81 -3.10 6.95
N ILE A 82 6.13 -4.01 7.63
CA ILE A 82 5.74 -3.89 9.02
C ILE A 82 6.45 -4.94 9.85
N GLU A 83 6.82 -4.59 11.07
CA GLU A 83 7.45 -5.51 12.01
C GLU A 83 6.63 -5.57 13.31
N LYS A 84 6.91 -6.48 14.24
CA LYS A 84 6.14 -6.48 15.51
C LYS A 84 6.22 -5.14 16.25
N PRO A 85 5.10 -4.61 16.78
CA PRO A 85 5.13 -3.33 17.49
C PRO A 85 6.02 -3.30 18.73
N ASP A 86 6.24 -4.43 19.39
CA ASP A 86 7.09 -4.56 20.57
C ASP A 86 8.58 -4.73 20.25
N ARG A 87 8.96 -4.86 18.98
CA ARG A 87 10.37 -4.90 18.59
C ARG A 87 11.05 -3.58 18.96
N ARG A 88 12.24 -3.71 19.56
CA ARG A 88 13.08 -2.56 19.87
C ARG A 88 13.98 -2.21 18.71
N TRP A 89 14.18 -0.93 18.50
CA TRP A 89 15.14 -0.37 17.56
C TRP A 89 16.56 -0.54 18.09
N PHE A 90 16.76 -0.33 19.39
CA PHE A 90 18.07 -0.32 20.03
C PHE A 90 18.16 -1.24 21.24
N LYS A 91 19.34 -1.86 21.41
CA LYS A 91 19.74 -2.52 22.65
C LYS A 91 19.99 -1.46 23.74
N ARG A 92 20.03 -1.86 25.02
CA ARG A 92 20.40 -0.96 26.14
C ARG A 92 21.74 -0.25 25.96
N SER A 93 22.66 -0.83 25.17
CA SER A 93 23.94 -0.22 24.80
C SER A 93 23.82 0.90 23.75
N GLY A 94 22.63 1.17 23.22
CA GLY A 94 22.39 2.13 22.13
C GLY A 94 22.84 1.64 20.74
N ARG A 95 23.23 0.37 20.61
CA ARG A 95 23.46 -0.29 19.30
C ARG A 95 22.14 -0.81 18.73
N PRO A 96 21.97 -0.81 17.39
CA PRO A 96 20.82 -1.45 16.75
C PRO A 96 20.60 -2.89 17.22
N THR A 97 19.35 -3.32 17.26
CA THR A 97 18.99 -4.73 17.46
C THR A 97 19.29 -5.55 16.21
N LYS A 98 19.29 -6.88 16.35
CA LYS A 98 19.53 -7.78 15.21
C LYS A 98 18.36 -7.68 14.24
N GLU A 99 17.16 -7.72 14.81
CA GLU A 99 15.87 -7.62 14.14
C GLU A 99 15.74 -6.31 13.35
N PHE A 100 16.16 -5.18 13.91
CA PHE A 100 16.17 -3.92 13.17
C PHE A 100 17.18 -3.95 12.02
N SER A 101 18.33 -4.58 12.22
CA SER A 101 19.34 -4.71 11.16
C SER A 101 18.85 -5.62 10.01
N GLU A 102 18.12 -6.70 10.33
CA GLU A 102 17.48 -7.59 9.36
C GLU A 102 16.38 -6.87 8.57
N ALA A 103 15.53 -6.07 9.22
CA ALA A 103 14.54 -5.26 8.54
C ALA A 103 15.17 -4.25 7.56
N LEU A 104 16.31 -3.65 7.91
CA LEU A 104 17.07 -2.77 7.00
C LEU A 104 17.72 -3.53 5.83
N ASP A 105 18.03 -4.81 6.01
CA ASP A 105 18.56 -5.68 4.95
C ASP A 105 17.44 -6.03 3.95
N GLN A 106 16.23 -6.29 4.44
CA GLN A 106 15.06 -6.51 3.59
C GLN A 106 14.72 -5.30 2.69
N LEU A 107 14.85 -4.06 3.21
CA LEU A 107 14.71 -2.87 2.37
C LEU A 107 15.81 -2.78 1.29
N ALA A 108 17.04 -3.16 1.63
CA ALA A 108 18.15 -3.19 0.67
C ALA A 108 17.91 -4.25 -0.41
N ASP A 109 17.34 -5.40 -0.04
CA ASP A 109 16.95 -6.46 -0.95
C ASP A 109 15.95 -5.98 -2.01
N TRP A 110 14.99 -5.13 -1.65
CA TRP A 110 14.08 -4.51 -2.60
C TRP A 110 14.76 -3.50 -3.52
N LYS A 111 15.75 -2.75 -3.02
CA LYS A 111 16.55 -1.85 -3.86
C LYS A 111 17.32 -2.61 -4.91
N VAL A 112 17.95 -3.73 -4.53
CA VAL A 112 18.64 -4.63 -5.47
C VAL A 112 17.66 -5.22 -6.47
N TRP A 113 16.46 -5.58 -6.03
CA TRP A 113 15.43 -6.08 -6.93
C TRP A 113 15.04 -5.04 -8.01
N PHE A 114 14.76 -3.80 -7.60
CA PHE A 114 14.40 -2.72 -8.53
C PHE A 114 15.57 -2.20 -9.37
N SER A 115 16.84 -2.45 -9.00
CA SER A 115 17.97 -2.06 -9.84
C SER A 115 18.11 -2.91 -11.10
N GLN A 116 17.42 -4.05 -11.18
CA GLN A 116 17.45 -4.95 -12.35
C GLN A 116 16.38 -4.54 -13.38
N PRO A 117 16.74 -4.22 -14.64
CA PRO A 117 15.79 -3.81 -15.66
C PRO A 117 14.67 -4.83 -15.93
N GLU A 118 14.97 -6.13 -15.88
CA GLU A 118 14.01 -7.21 -16.14
C GLU A 118 12.90 -7.24 -15.09
N ASN A 119 13.27 -7.04 -13.82
CA ASN A 119 12.31 -6.93 -12.72
C ASN A 119 11.46 -5.67 -12.84
N GLN A 120 12.03 -4.56 -13.30
CA GLN A 120 11.27 -3.34 -13.55
C GLN A 120 10.25 -3.50 -14.69
N SER A 121 10.56 -4.29 -15.72
CA SER A 121 9.62 -4.64 -16.79
C SER A 121 8.48 -5.51 -16.25
N GLY A 122 8.80 -6.59 -15.53
CA GLY A 122 7.80 -7.47 -14.91
C GLY A 122 6.90 -6.74 -13.90
N PHE A 123 7.46 -5.79 -13.14
CA PHE A 123 6.69 -4.88 -12.29
C PHE A 123 5.64 -4.11 -13.07
N ARG A 124 6.02 -3.54 -14.22
CA ARG A 124 5.10 -2.75 -15.06
C ARG A 124 3.97 -3.60 -15.57
N GLU A 125 4.29 -4.79 -16.07
CA GLU A 125 3.28 -5.74 -16.58
C GLU A 125 2.29 -6.17 -15.51
N THR A 126 2.78 -6.38 -14.29
CA THR A 126 1.96 -6.87 -13.18
C THR A 126 1.08 -5.76 -12.58
N TYR A 127 1.63 -4.56 -12.40
CA TYR A 127 1.02 -3.52 -11.56
C TYR A 127 0.52 -2.29 -12.31
N LEU A 128 0.89 -2.11 -13.58
CA LEU A 128 0.36 -1.01 -14.39
C LEU A 128 -0.68 -1.57 -15.36
N GLY A 129 -1.95 -1.22 -15.15
CA GLY A 129 -3.02 -1.73 -16.00
C GLY A 129 -3.21 -0.98 -17.31
N THR A 130 -2.38 0.03 -17.60
CA THR A 130 -2.44 0.78 -18.86
C THR A 130 -1.05 1.08 -19.40
N ASP A 131 -0.93 1.11 -20.73
CA ASP A 131 0.33 1.40 -21.41
C ASP A 131 0.71 2.88 -21.33
N LYS A 132 -0.25 3.74 -20.97
CA LYS A 132 -0.16 5.21 -20.94
C LYS A 132 1.03 5.76 -20.13
N PHE A 133 1.56 4.97 -19.21
CA PHE A 133 2.61 5.40 -18.27
C PHE A 133 3.84 4.49 -18.27
N ARG A 134 3.89 3.46 -19.12
CA ARG A 134 4.95 2.43 -19.06
C ARG A 134 6.34 2.98 -19.34
N ASP A 135 6.44 4.06 -20.12
CA ASP A 135 7.66 4.77 -20.47
C ASP A 135 8.25 5.59 -19.31
N ARG A 136 7.46 5.85 -18.26
CA ARG A 136 7.92 6.66 -17.13
C ARG A 136 8.96 5.92 -16.28
N PRO A 137 9.96 6.64 -15.75
CA PRO A 137 10.91 6.07 -14.81
C PRO A 137 10.22 5.61 -13.51
N LEU A 138 10.71 4.49 -12.95
CA LEU A 138 10.34 4.07 -11.59
C LEU A 138 11.23 4.77 -10.57
N ALA A 139 10.61 5.32 -9.53
CA ALA A 139 11.29 5.90 -8.38
C ALA A 139 10.81 5.24 -7.08
N PRO A 140 11.17 3.97 -6.83
CA PRO A 140 10.66 3.23 -5.68
C PRO A 140 11.02 3.89 -4.35
N GLN A 141 10.09 3.83 -3.39
CA GLN A 141 10.25 4.25 -2.01
C GLN A 141 10.06 3.06 -1.08
N TYR A 142 10.70 3.11 0.08
CA TYR A 142 10.73 2.00 1.03
C TYR A 142 10.33 2.51 2.41
N VAL A 143 9.24 2.00 2.94
CA VAL A 143 8.73 2.36 4.26
C VAL A 143 8.93 1.18 5.20
N LEU A 144 9.47 1.45 6.38
CA LEU A 144 9.53 0.50 7.47
C LEU A 144 8.72 1.03 8.64
N ILE A 145 7.69 0.27 9.03
CA ILE A 145 6.89 0.52 10.24
C ILE A 145 7.38 -0.43 11.33
N TYR A 146 8.08 0.11 12.32
CA TYR A 146 8.81 -0.69 13.29
C TYR A 146 8.68 -0.13 14.71
N GLY A 147 8.41 -1.00 15.68
CA GLY A 147 8.43 -0.65 17.09
C GLY A 147 7.42 0.42 17.53
N ARG A 148 7.43 0.72 18.83
CA ARG A 148 6.62 1.79 19.44
C ARG A 148 7.38 3.11 19.55
N GLN A 149 6.65 4.21 19.58
CA GLN A 149 7.17 5.54 19.90
C GLN A 149 7.68 5.64 21.35
N SER A 150 7.16 4.82 22.27
CA SER A 150 7.55 4.83 23.69
C SER A 150 9.04 4.55 23.91
N GLU A 151 9.72 3.85 22.99
CA GLU A 151 11.18 3.66 23.07
C GLU A 151 11.94 5.01 22.99
N PHE A 152 11.33 6.04 22.43
CA PHE A 152 11.93 7.36 22.19
C PHE A 152 11.30 8.49 23.02
N GLU A 153 10.52 8.16 24.04
CA GLU A 153 9.85 9.11 24.93
C GLU A 153 10.53 9.14 26.30
N ARG A 154 10.75 10.34 26.85
CA ARG A 154 11.51 10.51 28.10
C ARG A 154 10.94 9.75 29.29
N VAL A 155 9.61 9.62 29.37
CA VAL A 155 8.93 9.00 30.52
C VAL A 155 8.85 7.47 30.40
N THR A 156 8.66 6.97 29.18
CA THR A 156 8.36 5.56 28.92
C THR A 156 9.54 4.77 28.34
N SER A 157 10.60 5.44 27.90
CA SER A 157 11.75 4.80 27.27
C SER A 157 12.57 3.97 28.26
N PRO A 158 13.05 2.78 27.84
CA PRO A 158 14.01 2.00 28.62
C PRO A 158 15.45 2.54 28.51
N HIS A 159 15.69 3.60 27.73
CA HIS A 159 17.01 4.12 27.45
C HIS A 159 17.30 5.38 28.26
N LYS A 160 18.57 5.57 28.65
CA LYS A 160 19.00 6.77 29.41
C LYS A 160 18.86 8.07 28.59
N ASP A 161 19.05 7.98 27.28
CA ASP A 161 18.99 9.12 26.36
C ASP A 161 18.18 8.77 25.10
N PRO A 162 16.84 8.77 25.19
CA PRO A 162 15.95 8.45 24.08
C PRO A 162 15.99 9.48 22.95
N ALA A 163 16.30 10.75 23.26
CA ALA A 163 16.37 11.82 22.27
C ALA A 163 17.53 11.58 21.28
N ARG A 164 18.72 11.22 21.79
CA ARG A 164 19.86 10.85 20.95
C ARG A 164 19.59 9.60 20.11
N LEU A 165 18.86 8.61 20.64
CA LEU A 165 18.51 7.41 19.87
C LEU A 165 17.51 7.71 18.75
N ARG A 166 16.57 8.63 18.96
CA ARG A 166 15.68 9.13 17.89
C ARG A 166 16.50 9.78 16.77
N GLN A 167 17.43 10.66 17.10
CA GLN A 167 18.33 11.27 16.11
C GLN A 167 19.16 10.21 15.39
N LYS A 168 19.74 9.25 16.13
CA LYS A 168 20.52 8.16 15.54
C LYS A 168 19.70 7.35 14.53
N ARG A 169 18.44 7.01 14.85
CA ARG A 169 17.53 6.34 13.93
C ARG A 169 17.36 7.15 12.64
N ASP A 170 17.16 8.45 12.78
CA ASP A 170 16.94 9.34 11.62
C ASP A 170 18.19 9.43 10.72
N PHE A 171 19.40 9.39 11.31
CA PHE A 171 20.68 9.31 10.58
C PHE A 171 20.97 7.93 9.96
N MET A 172 20.35 6.85 10.44
CA MET A 172 20.52 5.51 9.86
C MET A 172 19.72 5.31 8.58
N ARG A 173 18.73 6.17 8.33
CA ARG A 173 17.86 6.11 7.15
C ARG A 173 18.66 6.38 5.89
N ARG A 174 18.60 5.45 4.92
CA ARG A 174 19.28 5.60 3.62
C ARG A 174 18.38 6.32 2.61
N ALA A 175 18.90 6.57 1.42
CA ALA A 175 18.13 7.20 0.33
C ALA A 175 16.82 6.43 0.05
N ALA A 176 15.73 7.17 -0.17
CA ALA A 176 14.37 6.67 -0.43
C ALA A 176 13.75 5.79 0.67
N GLU A 177 14.38 5.70 1.85
CA GLU A 177 13.80 4.99 3.01
C GLU A 177 13.01 5.97 3.89
N ASN A 178 11.95 5.46 4.52
CA ASN A 178 11.10 6.18 5.46
C ASN A 178 10.79 5.31 6.66
N PHE A 179 11.15 5.79 7.85
CA PHE A 179 10.94 5.06 9.10
C PHE A 179 9.74 5.63 9.85
N ARG A 180 8.82 4.74 10.24
CA ARG A 180 7.63 5.06 11.02
C ARG A 180 7.57 4.14 12.24
N THR A 181 7.02 4.63 13.33
CA THR A 181 6.57 3.77 14.43
C THR A 181 5.09 3.49 14.26
N PHE A 182 4.58 2.41 14.84
CA PHE A 182 3.14 2.10 14.78
C PHE A 182 2.27 3.23 15.36
N ASP A 183 2.76 3.92 16.39
CA ASP A 183 2.08 5.07 17.00
C ASP A 183 1.96 6.27 16.08
N SER A 184 2.79 6.38 15.05
CA SER A 184 2.75 7.49 14.10
C SER A 184 1.70 7.32 13.01
N LEU A 185 1.15 6.10 12.83
CA LEU A 185 0.11 5.86 11.84
C LEU A 185 -1.20 6.54 12.24
N ARG A 186 -1.81 7.21 11.26
CA ARG A 186 -3.06 7.96 11.36
C ARG A 186 -3.82 7.77 10.06
N PRO A 187 -5.17 7.79 10.09
CA PRO A 187 -5.94 7.74 8.85
C PRO A 187 -5.66 9.01 8.06
N ASP A 188 -5.28 8.85 6.79
CA ASP A 188 -5.25 9.94 5.83
C ASP A 188 -6.68 10.15 5.25
N PRO A 189 -7.29 11.32 5.45
CA PRO A 189 -8.61 11.63 4.88
C PRO A 189 -8.68 11.50 3.35
N LYS A 190 -7.56 11.69 2.64
CA LYS A 190 -7.49 11.53 1.18
C LYS A 190 -7.59 10.08 0.73
N LEU A 191 -7.35 9.13 1.63
CA LEU A 191 -7.40 7.69 1.39
C LEU A 191 -8.65 7.05 2.01
N ARG A 192 -9.66 7.85 2.37
CA ARG A 192 -10.92 7.36 2.97
C ARG A 192 -11.67 6.37 2.07
N ASP A 193 -11.51 6.50 0.77
CA ASP A 193 -12.17 5.66 -0.24
C ASP A 193 -11.20 4.63 -0.83
N SER A 194 -10.02 4.46 -0.23
CA SER A 194 -9.07 3.46 -0.70
C SER A 194 -9.53 2.04 -0.39
N ILE A 195 -9.10 1.12 -1.24
CA ILE A 195 -9.39 -0.31 -1.11
C ILE A 195 -8.11 -1.10 -0.90
N THR A 196 -8.23 -2.27 -0.28
CA THR A 196 -7.14 -3.24 -0.21
C THR A 196 -7.39 -4.31 -1.26
N VAL A 197 -6.37 -4.65 -2.03
CA VAL A 197 -6.43 -5.67 -3.09
C VAL A 197 -5.35 -6.71 -2.91
N SER A 198 -5.63 -7.93 -3.35
CA SER A 198 -4.61 -8.96 -3.55
C SER A 198 -4.26 -9.01 -5.04
N GLN A 199 -2.98 -9.16 -5.37
CA GLN A 199 -2.57 -9.36 -6.77
C GLN A 199 -2.54 -10.86 -7.08
N THR A 200 -3.28 -11.31 -8.10
CA THR A 200 -3.24 -12.67 -8.64
C THR A 200 -2.63 -12.67 -10.05
N SER A 201 -2.50 -13.86 -10.65
CA SER A 201 -2.10 -14.00 -12.06
C SER A 201 -3.10 -13.39 -13.04
N ASP A 202 -4.38 -13.35 -12.66
CA ASP A 202 -5.46 -12.87 -13.52
C ASP A 202 -5.72 -11.36 -13.34
N GLY A 203 -5.16 -10.76 -12.28
CA GLY A 203 -5.27 -9.34 -12.00
C GLY A 203 -5.50 -9.04 -10.51
N PRO A 204 -5.79 -7.78 -10.17
CA PRO A 204 -6.12 -7.40 -8.81
C PRO A 204 -7.50 -7.94 -8.42
N THR A 205 -7.59 -8.61 -7.26
CA THR A 205 -8.85 -9.04 -6.64
C THR A 205 -9.14 -8.21 -5.41
N LEU A 206 -10.41 -7.89 -5.15
CA LEU A 206 -10.78 -7.14 -3.95
C LEU A 206 -10.50 -7.98 -2.69
N TRP A 207 -9.66 -7.44 -1.80
CA TRP A 207 -9.48 -8.00 -0.47
C TRP A 207 -10.49 -7.45 0.52
N ALA A 208 -10.53 -6.11 0.66
CA ALA A 208 -11.40 -5.41 1.60
C ALA A 208 -11.68 -3.98 1.13
N LEU A 209 -12.87 -3.48 1.44
CA LEU A 209 -13.23 -2.08 1.31
C LEU A 209 -12.97 -1.34 2.62
N ALA A 210 -12.56 -0.07 2.50
CA ALA A 210 -12.62 0.82 3.64
C ALA A 210 -14.08 0.99 4.13
N PRO A 211 -14.33 1.11 5.44
CA PRO A 211 -15.67 1.34 5.99
C PRO A 211 -16.36 2.59 5.41
N THR A 212 -15.53 3.56 5.01
CA THR A 212 -15.95 4.85 4.45
C THR A 212 -16.13 4.85 2.93
N PHE A 213 -15.83 3.75 2.24
CA PHE A 213 -15.85 3.67 0.78
C PHE A 213 -17.17 4.18 0.16
N GLU A 214 -17.06 5.15 -0.74
CA GLU A 214 -18.15 5.72 -1.51
C GLU A 214 -18.12 5.26 -2.97
N SER A 215 -19.31 5.10 -3.56
CA SER A 215 -19.45 4.76 -4.97
C SER A 215 -19.56 6.02 -5.84
N GLY A 216 -18.88 6.05 -6.98
CA GLY A 216 -18.93 7.19 -7.91
C GLY A 216 -18.43 6.85 -9.31
N PRO A 217 -18.63 7.75 -10.30
CA PRO A 217 -18.28 7.51 -11.70
C PRO A 217 -16.79 7.27 -11.94
N LEU A 218 -15.92 7.80 -11.06
CA LEU A 218 -14.48 7.55 -11.11
C LEU A 218 -14.11 6.07 -10.86
N LEU A 219 -15.05 5.24 -10.41
CA LEU A 219 -14.84 3.80 -10.24
C LEU A 219 -14.93 3.01 -11.55
N MET A 220 -15.34 3.59 -12.68
CA MET A 220 -15.49 2.84 -13.94
C MET A 220 -14.20 2.10 -14.34
N GLU A 221 -13.05 2.77 -14.32
CA GLU A 221 -11.75 2.15 -14.64
C GLU A 221 -11.40 1.05 -13.63
N THR A 222 -11.64 1.29 -12.34
CA THR A 222 -11.39 0.27 -11.30
C THR A 222 -12.34 -0.92 -11.46
N ALA A 223 -13.60 -0.69 -11.80
CA ALA A 223 -14.62 -1.73 -11.96
C ALA A 223 -14.37 -2.63 -13.18
N GLU A 224 -13.73 -2.08 -14.20
CA GLU A 224 -13.30 -2.80 -15.39
C GLU A 224 -12.17 -3.80 -15.08
N ARG A 225 -11.27 -3.46 -14.14
CA ARG A 225 -10.03 -4.19 -13.87
C ARG A 225 -10.06 -5.05 -12.62
N LEU A 226 -10.81 -4.63 -11.60
CA LEU A 226 -10.84 -5.29 -10.29
C LEU A 226 -11.76 -6.50 -10.34
N LEU A 227 -11.19 -7.65 -9.97
CA LEU A 227 -11.86 -8.94 -9.94
C LEU A 227 -12.44 -9.23 -8.55
N ASP A 228 -13.38 -10.18 -8.50
CA ASP A 228 -13.91 -10.77 -7.26
C ASP A 228 -14.45 -9.74 -6.22
N PHE A 229 -15.16 -8.72 -6.70
CA PHE A 229 -15.71 -7.67 -5.83
C PHE A 229 -16.73 -8.21 -4.82
N GLU A 230 -17.57 -9.18 -5.22
CA GLU A 230 -18.62 -9.74 -4.36
C GLU A 230 -18.05 -10.48 -3.15
N SER A 231 -17.01 -11.30 -3.32
CA SER A 231 -16.38 -11.97 -2.19
C SER A 231 -15.64 -10.97 -1.29
N GLY A 232 -14.98 -9.98 -1.89
CA GLY A 232 -14.27 -8.94 -1.14
C GLY A 232 -15.19 -8.04 -0.31
N ILE A 233 -16.38 -7.71 -0.81
CA ILE A 233 -17.35 -6.91 -0.05
C ILE A 233 -17.96 -7.70 1.10
N VAL A 234 -18.24 -8.99 0.91
CA VAL A 234 -18.69 -9.88 2.00
C VAL A 234 -17.62 -10.03 3.08
N ARG A 235 -16.34 -10.05 2.69
CA ARG A 235 -15.21 -10.09 3.64
C ARG A 235 -15.07 -8.79 4.46
N SER A 236 -15.58 -7.66 3.98
CA SER A 236 -15.39 -6.34 4.57
C SER A 236 -16.20 -6.17 5.86
N LYS A 237 -15.54 -6.35 7.02
CA LYS A 237 -16.19 -6.51 8.33
C LYS A 237 -16.93 -5.29 8.88
N PHE A 238 -16.65 -4.10 8.34
CA PHE A 238 -17.10 -2.83 8.92
C PHE A 238 -18.15 -2.12 8.05
N ILE A 239 -18.77 -2.85 7.14
CA ILE A 239 -19.83 -2.36 6.26
C ILE A 239 -21.13 -3.06 6.64
N ALA A 240 -22.17 -2.28 6.94
CA ALA A 240 -23.49 -2.82 7.26
C ALA A 240 -24.05 -3.64 6.08
N PRO A 241 -24.83 -4.72 6.31
CA PRO A 241 -25.34 -5.57 5.24
C PRO A 241 -26.08 -4.80 4.12
N ASP A 242 -26.95 -3.86 4.48
CA ASP A 242 -27.69 -3.05 3.50
C ASP A 242 -26.75 -2.18 2.66
N ARG A 243 -25.71 -1.61 3.28
CA ARG A 243 -24.68 -0.83 2.57
C ARG A 243 -23.86 -1.73 1.65
N SER A 244 -23.55 -2.96 2.07
CA SER A 244 -22.85 -3.96 1.26
C SER A 244 -23.67 -4.30 0.01
N ALA A 245 -24.96 -4.60 0.17
CA ALA A 245 -25.86 -4.87 -0.96
C ALA A 245 -26.00 -3.67 -1.93
N TYR A 246 -26.09 -2.45 -1.38
CA TYR A 246 -26.09 -1.23 -2.18
C TYR A 246 -24.80 -1.07 -3.00
N LEU A 247 -23.64 -1.22 -2.37
CA LEU A 247 -22.35 -1.09 -3.03
C LEU A 247 -22.14 -2.16 -4.10
N ALA A 248 -22.58 -3.40 -3.88
CA ALA A 248 -22.56 -4.46 -4.89
C ALA A 248 -23.41 -4.09 -6.11
N THR A 249 -24.62 -3.56 -5.89
CA THR A 249 -25.49 -3.08 -6.97
C THR A 249 -24.84 -1.94 -7.77
N ARG A 250 -24.24 -0.97 -7.07
CA ARG A 250 -23.54 0.15 -7.71
C ARG A 250 -22.30 -0.31 -8.47
N TRP A 251 -21.58 -1.29 -7.94
CA TRP A 251 -20.44 -1.87 -8.61
C TRP A 251 -20.81 -2.48 -9.96
N GLN A 252 -21.88 -3.28 -10.00
CA GLN A 252 -22.36 -3.86 -11.25
C GLN A 252 -22.81 -2.79 -12.26
N HIS A 253 -23.45 -1.73 -11.78
CA HIS A 253 -23.79 -0.59 -12.62
C HIS A 253 -22.53 0.04 -13.28
N TRP A 254 -21.45 0.25 -12.53
CA TRP A 254 -20.22 0.81 -13.09
C TRP A 254 -19.50 -0.15 -14.04
N ARG A 255 -19.52 -1.46 -13.78
CA ARG A 255 -19.00 -2.47 -14.72
C ARG A 255 -19.75 -2.43 -16.06
N ASN A 256 -21.08 -2.35 -16.02
CA ASN A 256 -21.89 -2.26 -17.22
C ASN A 256 -21.63 -0.95 -17.98
N ALA A 257 -21.48 0.17 -17.26
CA ALA A 257 -21.15 1.46 -17.86
C ALA A 257 -19.77 1.42 -18.56
N ALA A 258 -18.75 0.84 -17.91
CA ALA A 258 -17.42 0.69 -18.50
C ALA A 258 -17.43 -0.20 -19.76
N ALA A 259 -18.19 -1.30 -19.73
CA ALA A 259 -18.35 -2.17 -20.90
C ALA A 259 -19.05 -1.43 -22.07
N GLY A 260 -20.07 -0.63 -21.78
CA GLY A 260 -20.77 0.18 -22.77
C GLY A 260 -19.88 1.24 -23.42
N ASP A 261 -19.07 1.94 -22.61
CA ASP A 261 -18.11 2.95 -23.11
C ASP A 261 -17.04 2.32 -24.02
N ARG A 262 -16.50 1.17 -23.62
CA ARG A 262 -15.53 0.42 -24.43
C ARG A 262 -16.10 -0.01 -25.79
N ALA A 263 -17.35 -0.49 -25.80
CA ALA A 263 -18.03 -0.88 -27.04
C ALA A 263 -18.25 0.31 -27.99
N ALA A 264 -18.65 1.47 -27.45
CA ALA A 264 -18.83 2.69 -28.22
C ALA A 264 -17.52 3.18 -28.85
N GLN A 265 -16.41 3.14 -28.10
CA GLN A 265 -15.09 3.50 -28.62
C GLN A 265 -14.62 2.57 -29.75
N ALA A 266 -14.83 1.25 -29.61
CA ALA A 266 -14.46 0.28 -30.63
C ALA A 266 -15.24 0.47 -31.94
N MET A 267 -16.53 0.79 -31.87
CA MET A 267 -17.36 1.08 -33.04
C MET A 267 -16.91 2.36 -33.77
N SER A 268 -16.55 3.41 -33.02
CA SER A 268 -16.06 4.67 -33.58
C SER A 268 -14.74 4.48 -34.37
N LEU A 269 -13.81 3.70 -33.82
CA LEU A 269 -12.54 3.38 -34.50
C LEU A 269 -12.76 2.59 -35.79
N GLN A 270 -13.68 1.60 -35.78
CA GLN A 270 -14.02 0.83 -36.97
C GLN A 270 -14.70 1.64 -38.08
N SER A 271 -15.41 2.73 -37.73
CA SER A 271 -15.97 3.64 -38.73
C SER A 271 -14.93 4.57 -39.34
N MET A 272 -13.88 4.95 -38.60
CA MET A 272 -12.81 5.81 -39.11
C MET A 272 -11.84 5.07 -40.04
N ASP A 273 -11.63 3.76 -39.86
CA ASP A 273 -10.79 2.94 -40.75
C ASP A 273 -11.49 2.56 -42.08
N ARG A 274 -12.76 2.95 -42.27
CA ARG A 274 -13.56 2.66 -43.46
C ARG A 274 -13.78 3.87 -44.39
N GLU A 275 -13.21 5.02 -44.06
CA GLU A 275 -13.15 6.23 -44.91
C GLU A 275 -11.74 6.42 -45.48
#